data_AF-A0A3S0VGV4-F1
#
_entry.id   AF-A0A3S0VGV4-F1
#
_cell.length_a   1.000
_cell.length_b   1.000
_cell.length_c   1.000
_cell.angle_alpha   90.00
_cell.angle_beta   90.00
_cell.angle_gamma   90.00
#
_symmetry.space_group_name_H-M   'P 1'
#
loop_
_entity.id
_entity.type
_entity.pdbx_description
1 polymer ?
#
loop_
_entity_poly.entity_id
_entity_poly.type
_entity_poly.pdbx_seq_one_letter_code
_entity_poly.pdbx_strand_id
1 'polypeptide(L)'
;MKRDERIHNRRNLRGWNAYRRWCGEEQPGIDPGRLEAYIAHLAVTHASRPKDMCELLYGLAAALRERDPDGDHLWAERAVRAVWMASPARKSSDGPGRGAASRRRRVRLLVEEWPAPIRAAWAAARGTGRRRLSLRDRAEEDNPARKWSAKTADLREKDMGLYLAFCRSASLPLAVTPEQVEAYLAAKAGKGCSAATLTSAAINLAMMARALWPDEDWGWLRDHAFELEEEAEEAPKARRKAERMRSVTELRDLARGLMVRAETTGRTRRAAALYQKGLIILMLTHHPVRRRNLHELRLGEAPDDAITGGFIDRLPRGGFSLLWLNTKNGDSRVESLADGMVEPMERWLAFWRPTLVTEASGDSLWLSASPGFIGSPLTPSSLTGCVMGITEQEFGLGLGPHLFRDVAATAIVDHVPEQADLIPRLLGHRNPRSCEPYIQQASTVAAARSLEEVIEQRIEDGLTAHERVERAALFGRLEKRR
;
A
#
# COMPACT_ATOMS: atom_id res chain seq x y z
N MET A 1 -25.56 -8.43 -8.69
CA MET A 1 -24.56 -8.19 -9.75
C MET A 1 -24.96 -6.93 -10.49
N LYS A 2 -24.28 -5.81 -10.19
CA LYS A 2 -24.57 -4.53 -10.85
C LYS A 2 -24.33 -4.70 -12.35
N ARG A 3 -25.09 -3.97 -13.17
CA ARG A 3 -25.02 -4.02 -14.64
C ARG A 3 -23.56 -3.88 -15.15
N ASP A 4 -22.73 -3.14 -14.41
CA ASP A 4 -21.33 -2.89 -14.75
C ASP A 4 -20.35 -4.03 -14.39
N GLU A 5 -20.56 -4.79 -13.31
CA GLU A 5 -19.74 -5.98 -13.00
C GLU A 5 -20.08 -7.17 -13.89
N ARG A 6 -21.36 -7.29 -14.32
CA ARG A 6 -21.77 -8.26 -15.37
C ARG A 6 -21.02 -8.01 -16.67
N ILE A 7 -20.80 -6.75 -17.01
CA ILE A 7 -20.12 -6.34 -18.24
C ILE A 7 -18.60 -6.57 -18.12
N HIS A 8 -18.00 -6.30 -16.96
CA HIS A 8 -16.56 -6.48 -16.74
C HIS A 8 -16.14 -7.97 -16.78
N ASN A 9 -16.85 -8.84 -16.04
CA ASN A 9 -16.53 -10.26 -15.97
C ASN A 9 -16.87 -11.00 -17.29
N ARG A 10 -17.97 -10.61 -17.98
CA ARG A 10 -18.29 -11.16 -19.32
C ARG A 10 -17.30 -10.73 -20.40
N ARG A 11 -16.74 -9.51 -20.33
CA ARG A 11 -15.76 -9.03 -21.32
C ARG A 11 -14.41 -9.74 -21.18
N ASN A 12 -13.92 -9.95 -19.96
CA ASN A 12 -12.68 -10.69 -19.68
C ASN A 12 -12.76 -12.13 -20.22
N LEU A 13 -13.87 -12.83 -19.95
CA LEU A 13 -14.13 -14.17 -20.46
C LEU A 13 -14.28 -14.21 -21.99
N ARG A 14 -14.89 -13.19 -22.61
CA ARG A 14 -15.13 -13.17 -24.06
C ARG A 14 -13.85 -13.09 -24.87
N GLY A 15 -12.89 -12.25 -24.46
CA GLY A 15 -11.59 -12.12 -25.13
C GLY A 15 -10.75 -13.39 -25.00
N TRP A 16 -10.63 -13.93 -23.78
CA TRP A 16 -9.92 -15.20 -23.56
C TRP A 16 -10.55 -16.38 -24.30
N ASN A 17 -11.88 -16.52 -24.26
CA ASN A 17 -12.55 -17.61 -24.96
C ASN A 17 -12.44 -17.50 -26.49
N ALA A 18 -12.39 -16.29 -27.04
CA ALA A 18 -12.13 -16.10 -28.46
C ALA A 18 -10.69 -16.50 -28.83
N TYR A 19 -9.72 -16.19 -27.97
CA TYR A 19 -8.34 -16.63 -28.13
C TYR A 19 -8.20 -18.16 -28.04
N ARG A 20 -8.84 -18.79 -27.05
CA ARG A 20 -8.93 -20.26 -26.91
C ARG A 20 -9.48 -20.93 -28.17
N ARG A 21 -10.62 -20.44 -28.66
CA ARG A 21 -11.27 -20.96 -29.87
C ARG A 21 -10.38 -20.81 -31.11
N TRP A 22 -9.66 -19.70 -31.22
CA TRP A 22 -8.73 -19.48 -32.33
C TRP A 22 -7.52 -20.42 -32.26
N CYS A 23 -7.00 -20.68 -31.05
CA CYS A 23 -5.90 -21.64 -30.87
C CYS A 23 -6.34 -23.10 -31.07
N GLY A 24 -7.64 -23.40 -30.94
CA GLY A 24 -8.15 -24.78 -30.98
C GLY A 24 -7.82 -25.61 -29.74
N GLU A 25 -7.38 -24.97 -28.65
CA GLU A 25 -6.91 -25.62 -27.43
C GLU A 25 -7.76 -25.20 -26.22
N GLU A 26 -8.02 -26.12 -25.28
CA GLU A 26 -8.73 -25.79 -24.04
C GLU A 26 -7.94 -24.85 -23.13
N GLN A 27 -6.61 -24.97 -23.12
CA GLN A 27 -5.70 -24.10 -22.37
C GLN A 27 -4.52 -23.70 -23.25
N PRO A 28 -4.70 -22.69 -24.14
CA PRO A 28 -3.62 -22.22 -24.99
C PRO A 28 -2.51 -21.59 -24.16
N GLY A 29 -1.26 -21.89 -24.52
CA GLY A 29 -0.08 -21.26 -23.93
C GLY A 29 -0.06 -19.73 -24.13
N ILE A 30 0.49 -19.01 -23.15
CA ILE A 30 0.67 -17.55 -23.18
C ILE A 30 2.06 -17.26 -23.79
N ASP A 31 2.20 -17.52 -25.09
CA ASP A 31 3.43 -17.23 -25.83
C ASP A 31 3.30 -15.91 -26.62
N PRO A 32 4.29 -15.01 -26.56
CA PRO A 32 4.25 -13.74 -27.29
C PRO A 32 4.01 -13.88 -28.80
N GLY A 33 4.68 -14.83 -29.48
CA GLY A 33 4.52 -15.02 -30.92
C GLY A 33 3.12 -15.48 -31.31
N ARG A 34 2.54 -16.38 -30.52
CA ARG A 34 1.16 -16.85 -30.71
C ARG A 34 0.13 -15.74 -30.44
N LEU A 35 0.35 -14.94 -29.41
CA LEU A 35 -0.51 -13.78 -29.09
C LEU A 35 -0.40 -12.69 -30.16
N GLU A 36 0.79 -12.41 -30.69
CA GLU A 36 1.00 -11.50 -31.81
C GLU A 36 0.25 -11.96 -33.07
N ALA A 37 0.34 -13.25 -33.40
CA ALA A 37 -0.39 -13.86 -34.52
C ALA A 37 -1.91 -13.73 -34.33
N TYR A 38 -2.43 -13.92 -33.12
CA TYR A 38 -3.85 -13.72 -32.82
C TYR A 38 -4.28 -12.26 -32.95
N ILE A 39 -3.46 -11.31 -32.47
CA ILE A 39 -3.75 -9.88 -32.56
C ILE A 39 -3.76 -9.44 -34.04
N ALA A 40 -2.81 -9.92 -34.85
CA ALA A 40 -2.79 -9.68 -36.29
C ALA A 40 -4.01 -10.31 -36.98
N HIS A 41 -4.40 -11.52 -36.60
CA HIS A 41 -5.61 -12.17 -37.10
C HIS A 41 -6.87 -11.35 -36.79
N LEU A 42 -7.01 -10.82 -35.57
CA LEU A 42 -8.12 -9.95 -35.19
C LEU A 42 -8.11 -8.63 -35.97
N ALA A 43 -6.93 -8.05 -36.19
CA ALA A 43 -6.77 -6.82 -36.98
C ALA A 43 -7.31 -6.97 -38.42
N VAL A 44 -7.14 -8.14 -39.01
CA VAL A 44 -7.66 -8.46 -40.35
C VAL A 44 -9.15 -8.82 -40.31
N THR A 45 -9.53 -9.79 -39.47
CA THR A 45 -10.91 -10.34 -39.46
C THR A 45 -11.96 -9.39 -38.92
N HIS A 46 -11.57 -8.42 -38.10
CA HIS A 46 -12.46 -7.45 -37.48
C HIS A 46 -12.16 -6.01 -37.95
N ALA A 47 -11.47 -5.84 -39.08
CA ALA A 47 -11.13 -4.53 -39.66
C ALA A 47 -12.37 -3.62 -39.86
N SER A 48 -13.51 -4.21 -40.24
CA SER A 48 -14.80 -3.52 -40.42
C SER A 48 -15.61 -3.32 -39.13
N ARG A 49 -15.17 -3.91 -38.01
CA ARG A 49 -15.85 -3.90 -36.70
C ARG A 49 -14.85 -3.61 -35.57
N PRO A 50 -14.25 -2.42 -35.55
CA PRO A 50 -13.14 -2.10 -34.64
C PRO A 50 -13.53 -2.12 -33.16
N LYS A 51 -14.81 -1.91 -32.86
CA LYS A 51 -15.33 -1.99 -31.49
C LYS A 51 -15.31 -3.43 -30.96
N ASP A 52 -15.77 -4.39 -31.76
CA ASP A 52 -15.78 -5.81 -31.39
C ASP A 52 -14.36 -6.34 -31.25
N MET A 53 -13.47 -5.95 -32.17
CA MET A 53 -12.03 -6.22 -32.10
C MET A 53 -11.43 -5.74 -30.78
N CYS A 54 -11.69 -4.49 -30.39
CA CYS A 54 -11.23 -3.93 -29.13
C CYS A 54 -11.81 -4.67 -27.92
N GLU A 55 -13.10 -5.01 -27.91
CA GLU A 55 -13.68 -5.75 -26.79
C GLU A 55 -13.01 -7.11 -26.59
N LEU A 56 -12.67 -7.82 -27.68
CA LEU A 56 -11.93 -9.08 -27.61
C LEU A 56 -10.51 -8.88 -27.09
N LEU A 57 -9.81 -7.86 -27.61
CA LEU A 57 -8.44 -7.55 -27.24
C LEU A 57 -8.30 -7.03 -25.79
N TYR A 58 -9.22 -6.20 -25.30
CA TYR A 58 -9.27 -5.78 -23.90
C TYR A 58 -9.63 -6.94 -22.97
N GLY A 59 -10.57 -7.79 -23.40
CA GLY A 59 -10.91 -9.01 -22.66
C GLY A 59 -9.70 -9.95 -22.54
N LEU A 60 -8.94 -10.11 -23.64
CA LEU A 60 -7.70 -10.88 -23.65
C LEU A 60 -6.66 -10.26 -22.72
N ALA A 61 -6.38 -8.97 -22.84
CA ALA A 61 -5.40 -8.28 -21.99
C ALA A 61 -5.77 -8.35 -20.49
N ALA A 62 -7.05 -8.31 -20.15
CA ALA A 62 -7.51 -8.52 -18.78
C ALA A 62 -7.31 -9.95 -18.31
N ALA A 63 -7.65 -10.93 -19.16
CA ALA A 63 -7.47 -12.34 -18.86
C ALA A 63 -5.99 -12.73 -18.72
N LEU A 64 -5.09 -12.11 -19.50
CA LEU A 64 -3.65 -12.29 -19.39
C LEU A 64 -3.12 -11.81 -18.03
N ARG A 65 -3.54 -10.62 -17.58
CA ARG A 65 -3.18 -10.11 -16.24
C ARG A 65 -3.67 -10.99 -15.09
N GLU A 66 -4.78 -11.70 -15.29
CA GLU A 66 -5.31 -12.65 -14.30
C GLU A 66 -4.58 -13.99 -14.32
N ARG A 67 -4.14 -14.46 -15.49
CA ARG A 67 -3.61 -15.82 -15.70
C ARG A 67 -2.09 -15.90 -15.62
N ASP A 68 -1.41 -14.83 -15.98
CA ASP A 68 0.03 -14.67 -15.81
C ASP A 68 0.30 -13.27 -15.23
N PRO A 69 0.01 -13.06 -13.93
CA PRO A 69 0.15 -11.76 -13.28
C PRO A 69 1.61 -11.27 -13.22
N ASP A 70 2.55 -12.22 -13.28
CA ASP A 70 3.98 -11.97 -13.28
C ASP A 70 4.54 -11.85 -14.71
N GLY A 71 3.73 -12.06 -15.74
CA GLY A 71 4.06 -11.91 -17.15
C GLY A 71 4.09 -10.45 -17.60
N ASP A 72 5.03 -10.10 -18.48
CA ASP A 72 5.01 -8.79 -19.15
C ASP A 72 4.02 -8.85 -20.31
N HIS A 73 2.75 -8.52 -20.03
CA HIS A 73 1.69 -8.43 -21.05
C HIS A 73 1.36 -6.98 -21.42
N LEU A 74 2.19 -6.02 -20.97
CA LEU A 74 1.98 -4.62 -21.30
C LEU A 74 2.17 -4.38 -22.80
N TRP A 75 3.00 -5.19 -23.46
CA TRP A 75 3.13 -5.19 -24.91
C TRP A 75 1.80 -5.57 -25.60
N ALA A 76 1.04 -6.52 -25.05
CA ALA A 76 -0.24 -6.93 -25.62
C ALA A 76 -1.25 -5.78 -25.49
N GLU A 77 -1.31 -5.09 -24.34
CA GLU A 77 -2.09 -3.86 -24.16
C GLU A 77 -1.70 -2.74 -25.14
N ARG A 78 -0.39 -2.60 -25.41
CA ARG A 78 0.14 -1.64 -26.39
C ARG A 78 -0.27 -2.04 -27.81
N ALA A 79 -0.22 -3.33 -28.15
CA ALA A 79 -0.66 -3.85 -29.44
C ALA A 79 -2.17 -3.65 -29.64
N VAL A 80 -3.00 -3.87 -28.61
CA VAL A 80 -4.44 -3.54 -28.63
C VAL A 80 -4.66 -2.07 -29.02
N ARG A 81 -3.88 -1.18 -28.39
CA ARG A 81 -3.96 0.27 -28.67
C ARG A 81 -3.44 0.63 -30.05
N ALA A 82 -2.35 0.03 -30.50
CA ALA A 82 -1.77 0.29 -31.82
C ALA A 82 -2.74 -0.09 -32.94
N VAL A 83 -3.33 -1.29 -32.86
CA VAL A 83 -4.34 -1.77 -33.82
C VAL A 83 -5.60 -0.89 -33.80
N TRP A 84 -6.05 -0.43 -32.63
CA TRP A 84 -7.16 0.54 -32.54
C TRP A 84 -6.81 1.89 -33.18
N MET A 85 -5.59 2.39 -32.98
CA MET A 85 -5.16 3.69 -33.51
C MET A 85 -5.00 3.66 -35.03
N ALA A 86 -4.63 2.50 -35.59
CA ALA A 86 -4.48 2.28 -37.03
C ALA A 86 -5.79 1.98 -37.77
N SER A 87 -6.91 1.76 -37.06
CA SER A 87 -8.18 1.38 -37.71
C SER A 87 -8.82 2.54 -38.48
N PRO A 88 -9.13 2.37 -39.79
CA PRO A 88 -9.73 3.41 -40.62
C PRO A 88 -11.21 3.69 -40.29
N ALA A 89 -11.91 2.78 -39.59
CA ALA A 89 -13.31 2.93 -39.18
C ALA A 89 -13.49 3.67 -37.82
N ARG A 90 -12.45 4.39 -37.37
CA ARG A 90 -12.39 5.05 -36.06
C ARG A 90 -13.32 6.27 -35.95
N LYS A 91 -14.35 6.20 -35.11
CA LYS A 91 -15.10 7.37 -34.60
C LYS A 91 -14.61 7.77 -33.21
N SER A 92 -14.45 9.08 -32.96
CA SER A 92 -13.85 9.59 -31.72
C SER A 92 -14.67 9.33 -30.44
N SER A 93 -15.95 8.99 -30.60
CA SER A 93 -16.93 8.72 -29.54
C SER A 93 -16.95 7.26 -29.06
N ASP A 94 -16.44 6.32 -29.85
CA ASP A 94 -16.79 4.89 -29.67
C ASP A 94 -15.67 4.04 -29.03
N GLY A 95 -14.64 4.69 -28.49
CA GLY A 95 -13.59 4.00 -27.74
C GLY A 95 -14.02 3.66 -26.30
N PRO A 96 -13.59 2.53 -25.73
CA PRO A 96 -13.90 2.18 -24.35
C PRO A 96 -13.23 3.20 -23.41
N GLY A 97 -14.04 3.94 -22.66
CA GLY A 97 -13.58 4.90 -21.64
C GLY A 97 -13.59 6.39 -22.03
N ARG A 98 -14.36 6.82 -23.03
CA ARG A 98 -14.45 8.24 -23.41
C ARG A 98 -15.79 8.90 -23.04
N GLY A 99 -16.03 9.11 -21.75
CA GLY A 99 -16.80 10.30 -21.36
C GLY A 99 -15.91 11.54 -21.52
N ALA A 100 -16.48 12.71 -21.87
CA ALA A 100 -15.74 13.97 -21.96
C ALA A 100 -14.94 14.31 -20.67
N ALA A 101 -15.36 13.75 -19.53
CA ALA A 101 -14.66 13.80 -18.24
C ALA A 101 -13.31 13.04 -18.21
N SER A 102 -13.08 12.01 -19.04
CA SER A 102 -11.81 11.24 -19.03
C SER A 102 -10.69 11.94 -19.83
N ARG A 103 -11.03 12.72 -20.87
CA ARG A 103 -10.06 13.55 -21.60
C ARG A 103 -9.48 14.66 -20.70
N ARG A 104 -10.26 15.18 -19.75
CA ARG A 104 -9.81 16.13 -18.72
C ARG A 104 -9.09 15.47 -17.54
N ARG A 105 -9.04 14.13 -17.44
CA ARG A 105 -8.52 13.37 -16.28
C ARG A 105 -7.27 12.52 -16.56
N ARG A 106 -6.52 12.76 -17.63
CA ARG A 106 -5.12 12.30 -17.65
C ARG A 106 -4.28 13.27 -16.84
N VAL A 107 -4.19 13.03 -15.53
CA VAL A 107 -3.33 13.81 -14.62
C VAL A 107 -1.86 13.64 -15.01
N ARG A 108 -1.49 12.53 -15.67
CA ARG A 108 -0.13 12.21 -16.17
C ARG A 108 -0.12 11.93 -17.68
N LEU A 109 1.03 12.17 -18.31
CA LEU A 109 1.39 11.65 -19.62
C LEU A 109 1.85 10.19 -19.51
N LEU A 110 1.32 9.30 -20.36
CA LEU A 110 1.82 7.92 -20.46
C LEU A 110 3.14 7.88 -21.24
N VAL A 111 3.93 6.81 -21.07
CA VAL A 111 5.23 6.63 -21.76
C VAL A 111 5.11 6.77 -23.27
N GLU A 112 4.01 6.27 -23.86
CA GLU A 112 3.78 6.37 -25.30
C GLU A 112 3.54 7.83 -25.76
N GLU A 113 3.12 8.70 -24.85
CA GLU A 113 2.88 10.12 -25.08
C GLU A 113 4.08 11.01 -24.73
N TRP A 114 5.18 10.43 -24.23
CA TRP A 114 6.41 11.17 -23.97
C TRP A 114 7.09 11.61 -25.27
N PRO A 115 7.88 12.70 -25.26
CA PRO A 115 8.72 13.08 -26.38
C PRO A 115 9.58 11.89 -26.86
N ALA A 116 9.73 11.77 -28.19
CA ALA A 116 10.44 10.64 -28.78
C ALA A 116 11.88 10.42 -28.21
N PRO A 117 12.69 11.47 -27.95
CA PRO A 117 14.00 11.31 -27.32
C PRO A 117 13.91 10.70 -25.92
N ILE A 118 12.97 11.18 -25.09
CA ILE A 118 12.77 10.70 -23.72
C ILE A 118 12.30 9.24 -23.72
N ARG A 119 11.39 8.89 -24.63
CA ARG A 119 10.90 7.51 -24.77
C ARG A 119 12.00 6.56 -25.22
N ALA A 120 12.87 6.98 -26.14
CA ALA A 120 14.01 6.20 -26.58
C ALA A 120 15.03 6.00 -25.45
N ALA A 121 15.36 7.07 -24.71
CA ALA A 121 16.20 7.01 -23.53
C ALA A 121 15.63 6.06 -22.46
N TRP A 122 14.32 6.10 -22.22
CA TRP A 122 13.67 5.18 -21.28
C TRP A 122 13.76 3.72 -21.70
N ALA A 123 13.53 3.44 -22.99
CA ALA A 123 13.67 2.09 -23.52
C ALA A 123 15.11 1.58 -23.40
N ALA A 124 16.10 2.41 -23.69
CA ALA A 124 17.52 2.09 -23.53
C ALA A 124 17.90 1.83 -22.06
N ALA A 125 17.42 2.70 -21.16
CA ALA A 125 17.65 2.59 -19.72
C ALA A 125 17.08 1.29 -19.13
N ARG A 126 15.92 0.83 -19.63
CA ARG A 126 15.31 -0.45 -19.21
C ARG A 126 15.96 -1.68 -19.84
N GLY A 127 16.58 -1.53 -21.02
CA GLY A 127 17.18 -2.63 -21.77
C GLY A 127 16.16 -3.62 -22.34
N THR A 128 16.64 -4.59 -23.12
CA THR A 128 15.81 -5.67 -23.68
C THR A 128 15.70 -6.85 -22.71
N GLY A 129 14.61 -6.89 -21.95
CA GLY A 129 14.13 -8.10 -21.27
C GLY A 129 14.83 -8.45 -19.95
N ARG A 130 14.11 -9.25 -19.13
CA ARG A 130 14.49 -9.73 -17.79
C ARG A 130 15.72 -10.65 -17.85
N ARG A 131 16.92 -10.12 -18.03
CA ARG A 131 18.13 -10.92 -17.79
C ARG A 131 18.50 -10.85 -16.32
N ARG A 132 18.73 -12.01 -15.70
CA ARG A 132 19.41 -12.09 -14.39
C ARG A 132 20.81 -11.50 -14.61
N LEU A 133 21.04 -10.29 -14.09
CA LEU A 133 22.32 -9.58 -14.21
C LEU A 133 23.45 -10.50 -13.71
N SER A 134 24.42 -10.77 -14.59
CA SER A 134 25.63 -11.52 -14.26
C SER A 134 26.50 -10.75 -13.28
N LEU A 135 27.50 -11.40 -12.68
CA LEU A 135 28.47 -10.71 -11.82
C LEU A 135 29.23 -9.61 -12.57
N ARG A 136 29.41 -9.75 -13.90
CA ARG A 136 30.00 -8.75 -14.78
C ARG A 136 29.08 -7.55 -15.02
N ASP A 137 27.79 -7.79 -15.28
CA ASP A 137 26.78 -6.73 -15.43
C ASP A 137 26.55 -5.94 -14.12
N ARG A 138 26.95 -6.50 -12.98
CA ARG A 138 26.92 -5.82 -11.67
C ARG A 138 28.18 -5.00 -11.38
N ALA A 139 29.28 -5.31 -12.06
CA ALA A 139 30.58 -4.67 -11.88
C ALA A 139 30.80 -3.51 -12.87
N GLU A 140 30.15 -3.54 -14.04
CA GLU A 140 30.05 -2.40 -14.95
C GLU A 140 29.00 -1.40 -14.42
N GLU A 141 29.17 -0.10 -14.70
CA GLU A 141 28.28 1.01 -14.32
C GLU A 141 26.90 0.91 -15.02
N ASP A 142 26.16 -0.16 -14.69
CA ASP A 142 24.90 -0.49 -15.34
C ASP A 142 23.81 0.48 -14.90
N ASN A 143 22.99 0.91 -15.87
CA ASN A 143 21.94 1.89 -15.65
C ASN A 143 21.00 1.43 -14.51
N PRO A 144 20.75 2.28 -13.49
CA PRO A 144 20.00 1.88 -12.31
C PRO A 144 18.58 1.39 -12.63
N ALA A 145 17.98 1.85 -13.73
CA ALA A 145 16.63 1.46 -14.12
C ALA A 145 16.49 -0.02 -14.50
N ARG A 146 17.56 -0.72 -14.88
CA ARG A 146 17.52 -2.15 -15.20
C ARG A 146 17.21 -3.02 -13.98
N LYS A 147 17.68 -2.59 -12.80
CA LYS A 147 17.47 -3.27 -11.51
C LYS A 147 16.11 -2.95 -10.90
N TRP A 148 15.37 -1.99 -11.44
CA TRP A 148 14.06 -1.62 -10.90
C TRP A 148 13.02 -2.71 -11.15
N SER A 149 12.32 -3.11 -10.09
CA SER A 149 11.13 -3.95 -10.18
C SER A 149 10.03 -3.26 -10.99
N ALA A 150 9.09 -4.02 -11.55
CA ALA A 150 7.96 -3.47 -12.31
C ALA A 150 7.20 -2.37 -11.55
N LYS A 151 7.00 -2.56 -10.25
CA LYS A 151 6.38 -1.56 -9.37
C LYS A 151 7.20 -0.27 -9.24
N THR A 152 8.52 -0.39 -9.15
CA THR A 152 9.41 0.77 -9.07
C THR A 152 9.42 1.52 -10.40
N ALA A 153 9.46 0.80 -11.52
CA ALA A 153 9.35 1.38 -12.85
C ALA A 153 8.01 2.13 -13.05
N ASP A 154 6.86 1.53 -12.71
CA ASP A 154 5.55 2.21 -12.82
C ASP A 154 5.47 3.48 -11.96
N LEU A 155 6.05 3.47 -10.75
CA LEU A 155 6.12 4.67 -9.92
C LEU A 155 6.95 5.78 -10.59
N ARG A 156 8.09 5.42 -11.21
CA ARG A 156 8.98 6.37 -11.88
C ARG A 156 8.34 6.92 -13.16
N GLU A 157 7.71 6.05 -13.95
CA GLU A 157 6.89 6.46 -15.11
C GLU A 157 5.72 7.35 -14.70
N LYS A 158 5.07 7.07 -13.57
CA LYS A 158 4.00 7.91 -13.03
C LYS A 158 4.48 9.33 -12.77
N ASP A 159 5.56 9.47 -12.01
CA ASP A 159 6.01 10.78 -11.54
C ASP A 159 6.60 11.61 -12.68
N MET A 160 7.38 10.99 -13.56
CA MET A 160 7.82 11.62 -14.82
C MET A 160 6.64 12.04 -15.69
N GLY A 161 5.63 11.18 -15.82
CA GLY A 161 4.41 11.50 -16.56
C GLY A 161 3.62 12.67 -15.95
N LEU A 162 3.58 12.79 -14.62
CA LEU A 162 2.94 13.92 -13.92
C LEU A 162 3.69 15.22 -14.19
N TYR A 163 5.03 15.18 -14.13
CA TYR A 163 5.90 16.32 -14.42
C TYR A 163 5.76 16.79 -15.88
N LEU A 164 5.86 15.88 -16.84
CA LEU A 164 5.69 16.23 -18.26
C LEU A 164 4.27 16.73 -18.56
N ALA A 165 3.25 16.19 -17.90
CA ALA A 165 1.88 16.68 -18.04
C ALA A 165 1.73 18.11 -17.51
N PHE A 166 2.39 18.44 -16.39
CA PHE A 166 2.49 19.80 -15.89
C PHE A 166 3.16 20.71 -16.91
N CYS A 167 4.35 20.35 -17.40
CA CYS A 167 5.09 21.15 -18.38
C CYS A 167 4.22 21.45 -19.60
N ARG A 168 3.54 20.42 -20.15
CA ARG A 168 2.59 20.60 -21.25
C ARG A 168 1.45 21.56 -20.91
N SER A 169 0.89 21.47 -19.71
CA SER A 169 -0.23 22.32 -19.28
C SER A 169 0.18 23.77 -19.01
N ALA A 170 1.43 23.98 -18.62
CA ALA A 170 2.04 25.29 -18.38
C ALA A 170 2.71 25.87 -19.64
N SER A 171 2.55 25.21 -20.80
CA SER A 171 3.22 25.58 -22.05
C SER A 171 4.75 25.69 -21.95
N LEU A 172 5.35 24.90 -21.06
CA LEU A 172 6.80 24.79 -20.87
C LEU A 172 7.38 23.68 -21.77
N PRO A 173 8.66 23.78 -22.16
CA PRO A 173 9.36 22.69 -22.84
C PRO A 173 9.23 21.36 -22.07
N LEU A 174 9.09 20.24 -22.79
CA LEU A 174 9.04 18.90 -22.18
C LEU A 174 10.46 18.39 -21.88
N ALA A 175 11.19 19.14 -21.08
CA ALA A 175 12.57 18.87 -20.64
C ALA A 175 12.62 18.83 -19.10
N VAL A 176 13.75 18.42 -18.53
CA VAL A 176 14.02 18.53 -17.08
C VAL A 176 15.09 19.59 -16.88
N THR A 177 14.71 20.73 -16.32
CA THR A 177 15.59 21.87 -16.06
C THR A 177 15.30 22.42 -14.66
N PRO A 178 16.25 23.13 -14.02
CA PRO A 178 16.04 23.72 -12.69
C PRO A 178 14.76 24.55 -12.60
N GLU A 179 14.54 25.46 -13.56
CA GLU A 179 13.42 26.39 -13.56
C GLU A 179 12.07 25.67 -13.69
N GLN A 180 12.03 24.59 -14.49
CA GLN A 180 10.81 23.81 -14.70
C GLN A 180 10.49 22.91 -13.52
N VAL A 181 11.51 22.34 -12.88
CA VAL A 181 11.34 21.56 -11.64
C VAL A 181 10.85 22.47 -10.53
N GLU A 182 11.43 23.66 -10.36
CA GLU A 182 10.98 24.65 -9.38
C GLU A 182 9.53 25.05 -9.63
N ALA A 183 9.17 25.39 -10.88
CA ALA A 183 7.79 25.71 -11.25
C ALA A 183 6.82 24.54 -10.97
N TYR A 184 7.25 23.29 -11.19
CA TYR A 184 6.45 22.10 -10.91
C TYR A 184 6.22 21.89 -9.41
N LEU A 185 7.27 22.04 -8.60
CA LEU A 185 7.19 21.90 -7.15
C LEU A 185 6.37 23.03 -6.54
N ALA A 186 6.54 24.28 -7.01
CA ALA A 186 5.71 25.41 -6.63
C ALA A 186 4.23 25.18 -6.97
N ALA A 187 3.93 24.64 -8.17
CA ALA A 187 2.56 24.30 -8.56
C ALA A 187 1.95 23.17 -7.71
N LYS A 188 2.78 22.25 -7.20
CA LYS A 188 2.34 21.22 -6.23
C LYS A 188 2.12 21.82 -4.84
N ALA A 189 3.00 22.70 -4.39
CA ALA A 189 2.87 23.41 -3.12
C ALA A 189 1.59 24.27 -3.10
N GLY A 190 1.32 25.00 -4.19
CA GLY A 190 0.08 25.78 -4.36
C GLY A 190 -1.21 24.94 -4.35
N LYS A 191 -1.11 23.63 -4.59
CA LYS A 191 -2.23 22.66 -4.43
C LYS A 191 -2.33 22.08 -3.02
N GLY A 192 -1.53 22.56 -2.07
CA GLY A 192 -1.49 22.08 -0.69
C GLY A 192 -0.77 20.74 -0.51
N CYS A 193 0.15 20.36 -1.41
CA CYS A 193 0.98 19.19 -1.18
C CYS A 193 1.91 19.40 0.03
N SER A 194 2.03 18.40 0.90
CA SER A 194 2.97 18.43 2.03
C SER A 194 4.43 18.49 1.57
N ALA A 195 5.33 19.03 2.39
CA ALA A 195 6.78 19.01 2.16
C ALA A 195 7.29 17.61 1.72
N ALA A 196 6.95 16.55 2.47
CA ALA A 196 7.31 15.16 2.11
C ALA A 196 6.86 14.71 0.70
N THR A 197 5.77 15.26 0.17
CA THR A 197 5.30 14.96 -1.19
C THR A 197 6.12 15.72 -2.23
N LEU A 198 6.60 16.92 -1.91
CA LEU A 198 7.51 17.70 -2.74
C LEU A 198 8.88 17.02 -2.79
N THR A 199 9.45 16.66 -1.63
CA THR A 199 10.69 15.88 -1.49
C THR A 199 10.61 14.59 -2.31
N SER A 200 9.55 13.80 -2.14
CA SER A 200 9.36 12.55 -2.90
C SER A 200 9.29 12.81 -4.41
N ALA A 201 8.65 13.89 -4.85
CA ALA A 201 8.58 14.22 -6.27
C ALA A 201 9.97 14.58 -6.82
N ALA A 202 10.74 15.39 -6.10
CA ALA A 202 12.11 15.76 -6.45
C ALA A 202 13.04 14.53 -6.52
N ILE A 203 13.06 13.69 -5.48
CA ILE A 203 13.84 12.43 -5.45
C ILE A 203 13.47 11.53 -6.63
N ASN A 204 12.17 11.35 -6.89
CA ASN A 204 11.71 10.46 -7.93
C ASN A 204 12.07 10.98 -9.33
N LEU A 205 12.05 12.30 -9.53
CA LEU A 205 12.55 12.94 -10.75
C LEU A 205 14.07 12.82 -10.87
N ALA A 206 14.84 13.04 -9.81
CA ALA A 206 16.30 12.87 -9.79
C ALA A 206 16.70 11.44 -10.21
N MET A 207 16.03 10.43 -9.63
CA MET A 207 16.26 9.03 -9.98
C MET A 207 15.90 8.70 -11.42
N MET A 208 14.83 9.30 -11.94
CA MET A 208 14.42 9.12 -13.33
C MET A 208 15.39 9.82 -14.29
N ALA A 209 15.78 11.06 -14.01
CA ALA A 209 16.67 11.85 -14.84
C ALA A 209 18.04 11.17 -14.97
N ARG A 210 18.62 10.71 -13.85
CA ARG A 210 19.88 9.93 -13.86
C ARG A 210 19.77 8.62 -14.65
N ALA A 211 18.59 8.01 -14.70
CA ALA A 211 18.37 6.82 -15.50
C ALA A 211 18.20 7.14 -16.99
N LEU A 212 17.60 8.27 -17.35
CA LEU A 212 17.37 8.65 -18.74
C LEU A 212 18.63 9.26 -19.39
N TRP A 213 19.37 10.05 -18.63
CA TRP A 213 20.51 10.84 -19.09
C TRP A 213 21.68 10.65 -18.12
N PRO A 214 22.33 9.47 -18.13
CA PRO A 214 23.39 9.14 -17.18
C PRO A 214 24.64 10.02 -17.34
N ASP A 215 24.86 10.57 -18.54
CA ASP A 215 26.02 11.40 -18.86
C ASP A 215 25.83 12.89 -18.49
N GLU A 216 24.64 13.28 -18.02
CA GLU A 216 24.34 14.64 -17.58
C GLU A 216 24.49 14.78 -16.06
N ASP A 217 24.87 15.98 -15.60
CA ASP A 217 24.98 16.27 -14.18
C ASP A 217 23.61 16.63 -13.57
N TRP A 218 23.09 15.69 -12.77
CA TRP A 218 21.87 15.84 -11.99
C TRP A 218 22.13 16.11 -10.51
N GLY A 219 23.37 16.49 -10.14
CA GLY A 219 23.76 16.85 -8.78
C GLY A 219 22.83 17.91 -8.20
N TRP A 220 22.54 18.96 -8.97
CA TRP A 220 21.62 20.03 -8.56
C TRP A 220 20.22 19.52 -8.15
N LEU A 221 19.67 18.53 -8.86
CA LEU A 221 18.33 18.00 -8.57
C LEU A 221 18.34 17.07 -7.36
N ARG A 222 19.44 16.34 -7.16
CA ARG A 222 19.68 15.54 -5.97
C ARG A 222 19.84 16.44 -4.75
N ASP A 223 20.65 17.49 -4.86
CA ASP A 223 20.97 18.40 -3.76
C ASP A 223 19.71 19.19 -3.35
N HIS A 224 18.94 19.70 -4.32
CA HIS A 224 17.63 20.30 -4.04
C HIS A 224 16.65 19.31 -3.40
N ALA A 225 16.69 18.03 -3.77
CA ALA A 225 15.86 17.02 -3.12
C ALA A 225 16.27 16.76 -1.66
N PHE A 226 17.55 16.90 -1.31
CA PHE A 226 18.04 16.81 0.07
C PHE A 226 17.68 18.06 0.88
N GLU A 227 17.80 19.26 0.32
CA GLU A 227 17.34 20.50 0.97
C GLU A 227 15.85 20.40 1.33
N LEU A 228 15.01 19.94 0.38
CA LEU A 228 13.59 19.68 0.64
C LEU A 228 13.34 18.57 1.66
N GLU A 229 14.27 17.63 1.83
CA GLU A 229 14.19 16.59 2.85
C GLU A 229 14.47 17.19 4.24
N GLU A 230 15.54 17.97 4.37
CA GLU A 230 15.87 18.71 5.59
C GLU A 230 14.74 19.66 6.00
N GLU A 231 14.22 20.49 5.09
CA GLU A 231 13.06 21.34 5.33
C GLU A 231 11.83 20.54 5.77
N ALA A 232 11.60 19.37 5.18
CA ALA A 232 10.48 18.50 5.54
C ALA A 232 10.65 17.84 6.92
N GLU A 233 11.89 17.59 7.34
CA GLU A 233 12.22 17.07 8.66
C GLU A 233 12.11 18.13 9.76
N GLU A 234 12.52 19.37 9.47
CA GLU A 234 12.41 20.54 10.35
C GLU A 234 10.98 21.08 10.44
N ALA A 235 10.18 20.90 9.38
CA ALA A 235 8.78 21.29 9.38
C ALA A 235 8.06 20.66 10.59
N PRO A 236 7.22 21.43 11.34
CA PRO A 236 6.53 20.93 12.52
C PRO A 236 5.82 19.61 12.22
N LYS A 237 6.34 18.50 12.77
CA LYS A 237 5.75 17.17 12.60
C LYS A 237 4.28 17.27 12.99
N ALA A 238 3.39 17.01 12.03
CA ALA A 238 2.01 17.47 12.10
C ALA A 238 1.35 17.07 13.43
N ARG A 239 0.93 18.07 14.23
CA ARG A 239 0.08 17.92 15.44
C ARG A 239 -1.09 16.94 15.20
N ARG A 240 -1.57 16.91 13.95
CA ARG A 240 -2.57 15.97 13.42
C ARG A 240 -2.27 14.49 13.65
N LYS A 241 -1.01 14.04 13.73
CA LYS A 241 -0.70 12.62 14.05
C LYS A 241 -1.01 12.35 15.52
N ALA A 242 -0.49 13.17 16.43
CA ALA A 242 -0.71 13.04 17.87
C ALA A 242 -2.21 13.15 18.22
N GLU A 243 -2.93 14.09 17.62
CA GLU A 243 -4.40 14.26 17.80
C GLU A 243 -5.20 13.01 17.41
N ARG A 244 -4.70 12.24 16.44
CA ARG A 244 -5.31 10.99 15.96
C ARG A 244 -4.89 9.77 16.78
N MET A 245 -3.82 9.85 17.56
CA MET A 245 -3.40 8.71 18.38
C MET A 245 -4.48 8.42 19.42
N ARG A 246 -4.74 7.14 19.65
CA ARG A 246 -5.62 6.62 20.69
C ARG A 246 -4.86 5.53 21.43
N SER A 247 -5.20 5.33 22.69
CA SER A 247 -4.60 4.24 23.45
C SER A 247 -4.97 2.89 22.82
N VAL A 248 -4.10 1.89 23.00
CA VAL A 248 -4.38 0.53 22.53
C VAL A 248 -5.64 -0.03 23.18
N THR A 249 -5.93 0.36 24.43
CA THR A 249 -7.10 -0.06 25.20
C THR A 249 -8.39 0.48 24.58
N GLU A 250 -8.48 1.78 24.30
CA GLU A 250 -9.66 2.38 23.63
C GLU A 250 -9.98 1.71 22.29
N LEU A 251 -8.95 1.36 21.51
CA LEU A 251 -9.12 0.70 20.22
C LEU A 251 -9.61 -0.75 20.39
N ARG A 252 -9.15 -1.47 21.41
CA ARG A 252 -9.62 -2.82 21.75
C ARG A 252 -11.06 -2.79 22.27
N ASP A 253 -11.41 -1.80 23.07
CA ASP A 253 -12.78 -1.61 23.57
C ASP A 253 -13.74 -1.26 22.45
N LEU A 254 -13.35 -0.37 21.53
CA LEU A 254 -14.09 -0.13 20.30
C LEU A 254 -14.29 -1.43 19.51
N ALA A 255 -13.22 -2.18 19.27
CA ALA A 255 -13.29 -3.44 18.52
C ALA A 255 -14.30 -4.43 19.13
N ARG A 256 -14.23 -4.63 20.45
CA ARG A 256 -15.18 -5.48 21.19
C ARG A 256 -16.60 -4.94 21.12
N GLY A 257 -16.79 -3.63 21.33
CA GLY A 257 -18.09 -2.98 21.24
C GLY A 257 -18.76 -3.15 19.88
N LEU A 258 -17.99 -3.06 18.78
CA LEU A 258 -18.51 -3.32 17.43
C LEU A 258 -18.97 -4.76 17.24
N MET A 259 -18.22 -5.74 17.77
CA MET A 259 -18.60 -7.15 17.71
C MET A 259 -19.86 -7.43 18.54
N VAL A 260 -19.96 -6.86 19.76
CA VAL A 260 -21.18 -6.97 20.59
C VAL A 260 -22.39 -6.35 19.89
N ARG A 261 -22.26 -5.16 19.30
CA ARG A 261 -23.33 -4.52 18.51
C ARG A 261 -23.76 -5.35 17.30
N ALA A 262 -22.84 -6.09 16.68
CA ALA A 262 -23.18 -6.99 15.60
C ALA A 262 -24.02 -8.18 16.09
N GLU A 263 -23.66 -8.78 17.24
CA GLU A 263 -24.42 -9.87 17.85
C GLU A 263 -25.85 -9.45 18.22
N THR A 264 -26.06 -8.22 18.72
CA THR A 264 -27.40 -7.73 19.08
C THR A 264 -28.27 -7.32 17.88
N THR A 265 -27.68 -7.09 16.71
CA THR A 265 -28.42 -6.68 15.48
C THR A 265 -29.07 -7.88 14.77
N GLY A 266 -28.69 -9.11 15.10
CA GLY A 266 -29.13 -10.32 14.42
C GLY A 266 -28.39 -10.60 13.11
N ARG A 267 -28.65 -11.77 12.50
CA ARG A 267 -27.84 -12.33 11.40
C ARG A 267 -28.09 -11.63 10.05
N THR A 268 -27.52 -10.45 9.88
CA THR A 268 -27.59 -9.66 8.63
C THR A 268 -26.20 -9.41 8.06
N ARG A 269 -26.12 -9.09 6.75
CA ARG A 269 -24.85 -8.69 6.11
C ARG A 269 -24.25 -7.43 6.73
N ARG A 270 -25.10 -6.52 7.22
CA ARG A 270 -24.67 -5.29 7.91
C ARG A 270 -24.02 -5.63 9.26
N ALA A 271 -24.62 -6.54 10.02
CA ALA A 271 -24.03 -7.04 11.26
C ALA A 271 -22.72 -7.79 11.00
N ALA A 272 -22.64 -8.64 9.98
CA ALA A 272 -21.39 -9.30 9.59
C ALA A 272 -20.28 -8.29 9.24
N ALA A 273 -20.61 -7.24 8.50
CA ALA A 273 -19.67 -6.15 8.20
C ALA A 273 -19.19 -5.42 9.46
N LEU A 274 -20.09 -5.21 10.43
CA LEU A 274 -19.77 -4.56 11.69
C LEU A 274 -18.85 -5.44 12.56
N TYR A 275 -19.16 -6.73 12.65
CA TYR A 275 -18.31 -7.72 13.33
C TYR A 275 -16.92 -7.76 12.70
N GLN A 276 -16.85 -7.85 11.37
CA GLN A 276 -15.59 -7.84 10.63
C GLN A 276 -14.76 -6.58 10.90
N LYS A 277 -15.37 -5.40 10.98
CA LYS A 277 -14.67 -4.15 11.31
C LYS A 277 -14.06 -4.21 12.72
N GLY A 278 -14.81 -4.71 13.69
CA GLY A 278 -14.30 -4.93 15.05
C GLY A 278 -13.11 -5.89 15.05
N LEU A 279 -13.25 -7.03 14.37
CA LEU A 279 -12.18 -8.03 14.28
C LEU A 279 -10.92 -7.50 13.57
N ILE A 280 -11.07 -6.69 12.51
CA ILE A 280 -9.94 -6.04 11.82
C ILE A 280 -9.20 -5.07 12.76
N ILE A 281 -9.92 -4.25 13.52
CA ILE A 281 -9.32 -3.33 14.50
C ILE A 281 -8.61 -4.13 15.59
N LEU A 282 -9.25 -5.17 16.13
CA LEU A 282 -8.64 -6.03 17.14
C LEU A 282 -7.35 -6.66 16.61
N MET A 283 -7.36 -7.15 15.37
CA MET A 283 -6.17 -7.70 14.72
C MET A 283 -5.05 -6.68 14.64
N LEU A 284 -5.32 -5.44 14.24
CA LEU A 284 -4.31 -4.38 14.16
C LEU A 284 -3.72 -4.00 15.54
N THR A 285 -4.45 -4.22 16.64
CA THR A 285 -3.98 -3.94 18.02
C THR A 285 -3.17 -5.08 18.64
N HIS A 286 -3.24 -6.29 18.10
CA HIS A 286 -2.45 -7.45 18.55
C HIS A 286 -1.32 -7.77 17.57
N HIS A 287 -1.60 -7.65 16.28
CA HIS A 287 -0.74 -7.98 15.16
C HIS A 287 -0.64 -6.75 14.27
N PRO A 288 0.21 -5.76 14.61
CA PRO A 288 0.34 -4.50 13.88
C PRO A 288 1.07 -4.70 12.54
N VAL A 289 0.53 -5.56 11.67
CA VAL A 289 1.10 -5.93 10.38
C VAL A 289 0.89 -4.82 9.35
N ARG A 290 1.66 -4.87 8.26
CA ARG A 290 1.47 -3.92 7.16
C ARG A 290 0.08 -4.12 6.55
N ARG A 291 -0.57 -3.03 6.13
CA ARG A 291 -1.88 -3.07 5.43
C ARG A 291 -1.92 -4.14 4.32
N ARG A 292 -0.81 -4.30 3.59
CA ARG A 292 -0.69 -5.31 2.54
C ARG A 292 -0.92 -6.72 3.13
N ASN A 293 -0.15 -7.11 4.12
CA ASN A 293 -0.28 -8.41 4.77
C ASN A 293 -1.69 -8.63 5.32
N LEU A 294 -2.27 -7.62 5.96
CA LEU A 294 -3.63 -7.73 6.51
C LEU A 294 -4.68 -7.98 5.43
N HIS A 295 -4.69 -7.22 4.33
CA HIS A 295 -5.72 -7.38 3.30
C HIS A 295 -5.52 -8.65 2.43
N GLU A 296 -4.28 -9.14 2.32
CA GLU A 296 -3.92 -10.35 1.57
C GLU A 296 -4.09 -11.63 2.41
N LEU A 297 -4.61 -11.54 3.65
CA LEU A 297 -4.76 -12.68 4.54
C LEU A 297 -5.80 -13.69 3.99
N ARG A 298 -5.36 -14.94 3.82
CA ARG A 298 -6.10 -16.06 3.24
C ARG A 298 -6.26 -17.19 4.24
N LEU A 299 -7.32 -17.97 4.10
CA LEU A 299 -7.60 -19.16 4.90
C LEU A 299 -6.80 -20.36 4.40
N GLY A 300 -6.28 -21.15 5.34
CA GLY A 300 -5.58 -22.40 5.08
C GLY A 300 -4.06 -22.21 4.97
N GLU A 301 -3.39 -23.30 4.63
CA GLU A 301 -1.94 -23.34 4.46
C GLU A 301 -1.48 -22.55 3.24
N ALA A 302 -0.26 -22.03 3.31
CA ALA A 302 0.37 -21.43 2.14
C ALA A 302 0.66 -22.52 1.11
N PRO A 303 0.35 -22.30 -0.19
CA PRO A 303 0.84 -23.15 -1.26
C PRO A 303 2.37 -23.27 -1.23
N ASP A 304 2.91 -24.43 -1.62
CA ASP A 304 4.37 -24.69 -1.62
C ASP A 304 5.17 -23.69 -2.47
N ASP A 305 4.55 -23.13 -3.51
CA ASP A 305 5.13 -22.13 -4.42
C ASP A 305 4.86 -20.68 -3.99
N ALA A 306 4.16 -20.46 -2.87
CA ALA A 306 3.85 -19.13 -2.39
C ALA A 306 5.11 -18.41 -1.91
N ILE A 307 5.45 -17.31 -2.59
CA ILE A 307 6.56 -16.42 -2.21
C ILE A 307 6.07 -15.13 -1.52
N THR A 308 4.75 -14.91 -1.48
CA THR A 308 4.10 -13.75 -0.82
C THR A 308 2.71 -14.09 -0.31
N GLY A 309 2.23 -13.33 0.67
CA GLY A 309 0.86 -13.38 1.14
C GLY A 309 0.77 -13.44 2.67
N GLY A 310 -0.46 -13.34 3.18
CA GLY A 310 -0.77 -13.68 4.56
C GLY A 310 -1.62 -14.95 4.57
N PHE A 311 -1.35 -15.87 5.48
CA PHE A 311 -2.12 -17.09 5.65
C PHE A 311 -2.51 -17.27 7.12
N ILE A 312 -3.75 -17.69 7.36
CA ILE A 312 -4.25 -18.05 8.67
C ILE A 312 -4.81 -19.47 8.62
N ASP A 313 -4.31 -20.33 9.50
CA ASP A 313 -4.75 -21.71 9.59
C ASP A 313 -5.02 -22.14 11.02
N ARG A 314 -5.98 -23.05 11.20
CA ARG A 314 -6.41 -23.52 12.53
C ARG A 314 -5.42 -24.56 13.04
N LEU A 315 -4.95 -24.40 14.28
CA LEU A 315 -4.03 -25.34 14.89
C LEU A 315 -4.77 -26.57 15.47
N PRO A 316 -4.18 -27.78 15.43
CA PRO A 316 -4.82 -29.00 15.93
C PRO A 316 -5.20 -28.96 17.42
N ARG A 317 -4.53 -28.14 18.23
CA ARG A 317 -4.76 -28.00 19.68
C ARG A 317 -5.60 -26.78 20.05
N GLY A 318 -6.28 -26.18 19.08
CA GLY A 318 -6.98 -24.89 19.24
C GLY A 318 -6.09 -23.70 18.94
N GLY A 319 -6.70 -22.57 18.59
CA GLY A 319 -6.01 -21.37 18.12
C GLY A 319 -5.69 -21.38 16.62
N PHE A 320 -4.92 -20.39 16.18
CA PHE A 320 -4.56 -20.22 14.77
C PHE A 320 -3.08 -19.88 14.61
N SER A 321 -2.47 -20.38 13.53
CA SER A 321 -1.18 -19.94 13.03
C SER A 321 -1.37 -18.82 12.01
N LEU A 322 -0.48 -17.84 12.04
CA LEU A 322 -0.39 -16.75 11.07
C LEU A 322 0.97 -16.85 10.38
N LEU A 323 0.96 -16.91 9.05
CA LEU A 323 2.15 -16.88 8.22
C LEU A 323 2.15 -15.63 7.34
N TRP A 324 3.23 -14.88 7.38
CA TRP A 324 3.43 -13.66 6.59
C TRP A 324 4.63 -13.82 5.66
N LEU A 325 4.40 -13.84 4.36
CA LEU A 325 5.42 -13.96 3.31
C LEU A 325 5.64 -12.62 2.60
N ASN A 326 6.90 -12.27 2.29
CA ASN A 326 7.24 -10.97 1.70
C ASN A 326 8.26 -11.05 0.55
N THR A 327 7.85 -10.60 -0.64
CA THR A 327 8.67 -10.53 -1.87
C THR A 327 9.83 -9.55 -1.80
N LYS A 328 9.73 -8.48 -1.01
CA LYS A 328 10.78 -7.44 -1.05
C LYS A 328 12.08 -7.90 -0.42
N ASN A 329 12.01 -8.81 0.56
CA ASN A 329 13.14 -9.12 1.42
C ASN A 329 13.37 -10.62 1.67
N GLY A 330 12.44 -11.52 1.28
CA GLY A 330 12.55 -12.96 1.51
C GLY A 330 12.27 -13.42 2.94
N ASP A 331 11.97 -12.50 3.86
CA ASP A 331 11.68 -12.83 5.26
C ASP A 331 10.23 -13.33 5.40
N SER A 332 10.07 -14.56 5.90
CA SER A 332 8.80 -15.08 6.39
C SER A 332 8.69 -14.87 7.91
N ARG A 333 7.48 -14.59 8.39
CA ARG A 333 7.17 -14.54 9.83
C ARG A 333 6.04 -15.49 10.14
N VAL A 334 6.26 -16.37 11.10
CA VAL A 334 5.23 -17.23 11.68
C VAL A 334 4.92 -16.74 13.08
N GLU A 335 3.64 -16.64 13.42
CA GLU A 335 3.19 -16.28 14.77
C GLU A 335 1.87 -16.99 15.11
N SER A 336 1.60 -17.16 16.40
CA SER A 336 0.28 -17.59 16.85
C SER A 336 -0.67 -16.39 16.92
N LEU A 337 -1.93 -16.60 16.53
CA LEU A 337 -2.98 -15.63 16.78
C LEU A 337 -3.09 -15.41 18.30
N ALA A 338 -3.30 -14.15 18.71
CA ALA A 338 -3.30 -13.79 20.11
C ALA A 338 -4.53 -14.39 20.80
N ASP A 339 -4.39 -14.85 22.05
CA ASP A 339 -5.45 -15.57 22.77
C ASP A 339 -6.79 -14.82 22.78
N GLY A 340 -6.75 -13.50 23.05
CA GLY A 340 -7.93 -12.63 23.04
C GLY A 340 -8.61 -12.45 21.67
N MET A 341 -8.06 -13.04 20.61
CA MET A 341 -8.63 -13.06 19.25
C MET A 341 -9.14 -14.42 18.81
N VAL A 342 -8.79 -15.50 19.50
CA VAL A 342 -9.13 -16.87 19.06
C VAL A 342 -10.64 -17.05 18.96
N GLU A 343 -11.38 -16.78 20.04
CA GLU A 343 -12.83 -16.89 20.05
C GLU A 343 -13.49 -15.93 19.05
N PRO A 344 -13.15 -14.63 18.97
CA PRO A 344 -13.67 -13.74 17.94
C PRO A 344 -13.42 -14.21 16.50
N MET A 345 -12.24 -14.78 16.23
CA MET A 345 -11.90 -15.32 14.92
C MET A 345 -12.73 -16.56 14.61
N GLU A 346 -12.89 -17.49 15.55
CA GLU A 346 -13.75 -18.66 15.38
C GLU A 346 -15.19 -18.26 15.11
N ARG A 347 -15.71 -17.30 15.88
CA ARG A 347 -17.06 -16.76 15.68
C ARG A 347 -17.22 -16.10 14.31
N TRP A 348 -16.22 -15.35 13.86
CA TRP A 348 -16.19 -14.81 12.48
C TRP A 348 -16.26 -15.91 11.44
N LEU A 349 -15.37 -16.90 11.51
CA LEU A 349 -15.26 -17.95 10.50
C LEU A 349 -16.49 -18.88 10.47
N ALA A 350 -17.04 -19.22 11.63
CA ALA A 350 -18.16 -20.17 11.74
C ALA A 350 -19.53 -19.52 11.48
N PHE A 351 -19.74 -18.27 11.89
CA PHE A 351 -21.08 -17.67 11.90
C PHE A 351 -21.25 -16.50 10.93
N TRP A 352 -20.34 -15.53 10.98
CA TRP A 352 -20.47 -14.24 10.29
C TRP A 352 -19.94 -14.25 8.85
N ARG A 353 -18.71 -14.74 8.62
CA ARG A 353 -18.11 -14.87 7.28
C ARG A 353 -19.03 -15.62 6.32
N PRO A 354 -19.65 -16.77 6.68
CA PRO A 354 -20.55 -17.50 5.78
C PRO A 354 -21.75 -16.68 5.28
N THR A 355 -22.15 -15.62 5.98
CA THR A 355 -23.25 -14.74 5.51
C THR A 355 -22.84 -13.86 4.32
N LEU A 356 -21.53 -13.71 4.08
CA LEU A 356 -20.96 -12.91 3.00
C LEU A 356 -20.37 -13.78 1.88
N VAL A 357 -20.09 -15.06 2.12
CA VAL A 357 -19.41 -15.93 1.16
C VAL A 357 -20.19 -16.03 -0.15
N THR A 358 -19.45 -15.89 -1.26
CA THR A 358 -19.89 -16.15 -2.62
C THR A 358 -18.77 -16.88 -3.37
N GLU A 359 -19.00 -17.31 -4.61
CA GLU A 359 -17.94 -17.88 -5.46
C GLU A 359 -16.73 -16.94 -5.60
N ALA A 360 -16.96 -15.62 -5.57
CA ALA A 360 -15.90 -14.62 -5.68
C ALA A 360 -15.03 -14.52 -4.41
N SER A 361 -15.43 -15.13 -3.29
CA SER A 361 -14.69 -15.03 -2.02
C SER A 361 -13.36 -15.76 -2.04
N GLY A 362 -13.30 -16.90 -2.73
CA GLY A 362 -12.16 -17.81 -2.64
C GLY A 362 -11.73 -18.08 -1.19
N ASP A 363 -10.42 -18.08 -0.99
CA ASP A 363 -9.73 -18.26 0.29
C ASP A 363 -9.63 -16.96 1.12
N SER A 364 -10.10 -15.81 0.63
CA SER A 364 -9.85 -14.53 1.29
C SER A 364 -10.54 -14.43 2.66
N LEU A 365 -9.81 -13.98 3.68
CA LEU A 365 -10.35 -13.85 5.03
C LEU A 365 -11.39 -12.71 5.12
N TRP A 366 -11.08 -11.57 4.50
CA TRP A 366 -11.88 -10.35 4.58
C TRP A 366 -12.75 -10.15 3.36
N LEU A 367 -14.06 -10.07 3.56
CA LEU A 367 -15.05 -10.01 2.50
C LEU A 367 -15.81 -8.68 2.53
N SER A 368 -16.16 -8.19 1.35
CA SER A 368 -17.03 -7.03 1.21
C SER A 368 -18.49 -7.40 1.49
N ALA A 369 -19.16 -6.57 2.28
CA ALA A 369 -20.62 -6.59 2.46
C ALA A 369 -21.34 -5.54 1.60
N SER A 370 -20.60 -4.79 0.78
CA SER A 370 -21.14 -3.67 0.00
C SER A 370 -21.98 -4.17 -1.18
N PRO A 371 -23.15 -3.58 -1.46
CA PRO A 371 -23.97 -3.95 -2.61
C PRO A 371 -23.21 -3.87 -3.94
N GLY A 372 -23.27 -4.95 -4.73
CA GLY A 372 -22.47 -5.14 -5.95
C GLY A 372 -21.29 -6.08 -5.70
N PHE A 373 -20.52 -5.80 -4.66
CA PHE A 373 -19.26 -6.49 -4.33
C PHE A 373 -19.42 -7.48 -3.17
N ILE A 374 -20.61 -8.05 -2.99
CA ILE A 374 -20.87 -8.92 -1.82
C ILE A 374 -20.04 -10.19 -1.97
N GLY A 375 -19.26 -10.50 -0.93
CA GLY A 375 -18.41 -11.67 -0.88
C GLY A 375 -17.12 -11.54 -1.69
N SER A 376 -16.86 -10.43 -2.39
CA SER A 376 -15.54 -10.24 -2.99
C SER A 376 -14.50 -9.91 -1.91
N PRO A 377 -13.21 -10.23 -2.12
CA PRO A 377 -12.14 -9.83 -1.23
C PRO A 377 -12.13 -8.30 -1.03
N LEU A 378 -11.81 -7.84 0.18
CA LEU A 378 -11.60 -6.41 0.41
C LEU A 378 -10.35 -5.93 -0.32
N THR A 379 -10.48 -4.85 -1.09
CA THR A 379 -9.31 -4.15 -1.63
C THR A 379 -8.53 -3.45 -0.50
N PRO A 380 -7.23 -3.14 -0.67
CA PRO A 380 -6.46 -2.36 0.30
C PRO A 380 -7.14 -1.03 0.69
N SER A 381 -7.76 -0.36 -0.30
CA SER A 381 -8.44 0.92 -0.10
C SER A 381 -9.74 0.73 0.67
N SER A 382 -10.51 -0.31 0.36
CA SER A 382 -11.76 -0.63 1.07
C SER A 382 -11.50 -0.99 2.54
N LEU A 383 -10.46 -1.78 2.82
CA LEU A 383 -10.05 -2.10 4.19
C LEU A 383 -9.62 -0.84 4.94
N THR A 384 -8.78 0.00 4.32
CA THR A 384 -8.37 1.29 4.92
C THR A 384 -9.58 2.16 5.23
N GLY A 385 -10.49 2.31 4.28
CA GLY A 385 -11.71 3.11 4.44
C GLY A 385 -12.65 2.56 5.52
N CYS A 386 -12.71 1.24 5.68
CA CYS A 386 -13.50 0.61 6.74
C CYS A 386 -12.97 0.96 8.14
N VAL A 387 -11.66 0.89 8.35
CA VAL A 387 -11.02 1.23 9.64
C VAL A 387 -11.09 2.73 9.90
N MET A 388 -10.73 3.56 8.91
CA MET A 388 -10.78 5.01 9.05
C MET A 388 -12.19 5.52 9.30
N GLY A 389 -13.19 5.02 8.55
CA GLY A 389 -14.56 5.49 8.71
C GLY A 389 -15.18 5.13 10.06
N ILE A 390 -14.89 3.95 10.62
CA ILE A 390 -15.44 3.59 11.93
C ILE A 390 -14.71 4.31 13.08
N THR A 391 -13.39 4.49 12.96
CA THR A 391 -12.63 5.26 13.97
C THR A 391 -12.97 6.75 13.92
N GLU A 392 -13.23 7.31 12.74
CA GLU A 392 -13.74 8.68 12.59
C GLU A 392 -15.12 8.85 13.22
N GLN A 393 -16.02 7.90 13.01
CA GLN A 393 -17.35 7.93 13.62
C GLN A 393 -17.30 7.92 15.15
N GLU A 394 -16.36 7.19 15.74
CA GLU A 394 -16.32 6.96 17.19
C GLU A 394 -15.39 7.96 17.91
N PHE A 395 -14.35 8.46 17.25
CA PHE A 395 -13.34 9.35 17.85
C PHE A 395 -13.25 10.74 17.22
N GLY A 396 -14.06 11.03 16.20
CA GLY A 396 -14.05 12.29 15.45
C GLY A 396 -12.93 12.41 14.41
N LEU A 397 -11.94 11.50 14.43
CA LEU A 397 -10.83 11.48 13.47
C LEU A 397 -10.51 10.05 13.02
N GLY A 398 -10.28 9.86 11.72
CA GLY A 398 -9.98 8.54 11.15
C GLY A 398 -8.54 8.07 11.43
N LEU A 399 -8.41 6.87 11.98
CA LEU A 399 -7.14 6.16 12.16
C LEU A 399 -6.96 5.12 11.05
N GLY A 400 -5.90 5.27 10.24
CA GLY A 400 -5.54 4.29 9.22
C GLY A 400 -4.71 3.14 9.78
N PRO A 401 -4.65 1.96 9.11
CA PRO A 401 -3.87 0.80 9.57
C PRO A 401 -2.40 1.07 9.88
N HIS A 402 -1.78 2.08 9.25
CA HIS A 402 -0.40 2.43 9.55
C HIS A 402 -0.25 3.05 10.94
N LEU A 403 -1.23 3.84 11.40
CA LEU A 403 -1.18 4.49 12.71
C LEU A 403 -1.31 3.48 13.86
N PHE A 404 -1.98 2.35 13.64
CA PHE A 404 -2.02 1.25 14.62
C PHE A 404 -0.62 0.70 14.96
N ARG A 405 0.31 0.76 14.00
CA ARG A 405 1.71 0.37 14.24
C ARG A 405 2.39 1.32 15.21
N ASP A 406 2.13 2.61 15.05
CA ASP A 406 2.64 3.64 15.95
C ASP A 406 1.98 3.53 17.33
N VAL A 407 0.68 3.22 17.40
CA VAL A 407 -0.03 2.96 18.66
C VAL A 407 0.57 1.76 19.39
N ALA A 408 0.86 0.67 18.70
CA ALA A 408 1.47 -0.51 19.31
C ALA A 408 2.88 -0.21 19.86
N ALA A 409 3.71 0.53 19.11
CA ALA A 409 5.03 0.96 19.58
C ALA A 409 4.93 1.91 20.79
N THR A 410 4.01 2.87 20.74
CA THR A 410 3.79 3.82 21.83
C THR A 410 3.25 3.13 23.08
N ALA A 411 2.40 2.10 22.94
CA ALA A 411 1.93 1.32 24.09
C ALA A 411 3.08 0.58 24.80
N ILE A 412 4.10 0.11 24.08
CA ILE A 412 5.31 -0.46 24.70
C ILE A 412 6.06 0.64 25.45
N VAL A 413 6.31 1.78 24.80
CA VAL A 413 6.97 2.95 25.41
C VAL A 413 6.27 3.40 26.70
N ASP A 414 4.94 3.45 26.70
CA ASP A 414 4.14 3.98 27.80
C ASP A 414 3.97 2.97 28.95
N HIS A 415 3.89 1.67 28.66
CA HIS A 415 3.52 0.68 29.68
C HIS A 415 4.68 -0.21 30.12
N VAL A 416 5.56 -0.60 29.19
CA VAL A 416 6.68 -1.52 29.42
C VAL A 416 7.93 -1.03 28.67
N PRO A 417 8.41 0.21 28.96
CA PRO A 417 9.51 0.84 28.23
C PRO A 417 10.81 0.00 28.23
N GLU A 418 11.01 -0.83 29.25
CA GLU A 418 12.10 -1.79 29.37
C GLU A 418 12.10 -2.87 28.26
N GLN A 419 10.99 -3.05 27.55
CA GLN A 419 10.84 -3.99 26.43
C GLN A 419 10.86 -3.31 25.05
N ALA A 420 11.35 -2.07 24.96
CA ALA A 420 11.36 -1.31 23.71
C ALA A 420 12.20 -1.96 22.59
N ASP A 421 13.17 -2.81 22.93
CA ASP A 421 13.96 -3.62 22.00
C ASP A 421 13.11 -4.63 21.21
N LEU A 422 11.91 -4.96 21.69
CA LEU A 422 10.95 -5.82 20.99
C LEU A 422 10.19 -5.09 19.86
N ILE A 423 10.15 -3.75 19.87
CA ILE A 423 9.37 -2.95 18.90
C ILE A 423 9.75 -3.29 17.43
N PRO A 424 11.03 -3.36 17.03
CA PRO A 424 11.39 -3.73 15.66
C PRO A 424 10.85 -5.11 15.26
N ARG A 425 10.91 -6.09 16.16
CA ARG A 425 10.41 -7.47 15.92
C ARG A 425 8.89 -7.48 15.79
N LEU A 426 8.19 -6.83 16.71
CA LEU A 426 6.73 -6.67 16.68
C LEU A 426 6.26 -6.04 15.36
N LEU A 427 6.94 -4.99 14.92
CA LEU A 427 6.62 -4.28 13.68
C LEU A 427 7.13 -4.97 12.42
N GLY A 428 8.00 -5.98 12.51
CA GLY A 428 8.64 -6.62 11.36
C GLY A 428 9.54 -5.65 10.59
N HIS A 429 10.37 -4.92 11.33
CA HIS A 429 11.43 -4.04 10.82
C HIS A 429 12.77 -4.77 10.87
N ARG A 430 13.44 -4.88 9.73
CA ARG A 430 14.79 -5.48 9.64
C ARG A 430 15.86 -4.55 10.19
N ASN A 431 15.71 -3.25 9.92
CA ASN A 431 16.64 -2.24 10.41
C ASN A 431 16.04 -1.56 11.65
N PRO A 432 16.60 -1.78 12.85
CA PRO A 432 16.10 -1.19 14.08
C PRO A 432 16.18 0.34 14.09
N ARG A 433 17.02 0.97 13.26
CA ARG A 433 17.11 2.44 13.14
C ARG A 433 15.77 3.10 12.85
N SER A 434 14.88 2.41 12.13
CA SER A 434 13.52 2.92 11.85
C SER A 434 12.61 2.97 13.08
N CYS A 435 13.02 2.36 14.19
CA CYS A 435 12.36 2.38 15.49
C CYS A 435 13.16 3.14 16.54
N GLU A 436 14.34 3.69 16.21
CA GLU A 436 15.22 4.41 17.13
C GLU A 436 14.49 5.51 17.91
N PRO A 437 13.60 6.34 17.30
CA PRO A 437 12.88 7.35 18.06
C PRO A 437 12.02 6.76 19.18
N TYR A 438 11.40 5.60 18.97
CA TYR A 438 10.61 4.92 19.99
C TYR A 438 11.50 4.34 21.09
N ILE A 439 12.63 3.73 20.72
CA ILE A 439 13.58 3.14 21.67
C ILE A 439 14.18 4.24 22.56
N GLN A 440 14.58 5.36 21.97
CA GLN A 440 15.11 6.51 22.72
C GLN A 440 14.06 7.13 23.64
N GLN A 441 12.81 7.26 23.18
CA GLN A 441 11.72 7.74 24.00
C GLN A 441 11.46 6.80 25.19
N ALA A 442 11.39 5.49 24.96
CA ALA A 442 11.22 4.49 26.01
C ALA A 442 12.36 4.52 27.03
N SER A 443 13.61 4.63 26.57
CA SER A 443 14.78 4.76 27.45
C SER A 443 14.66 5.98 28.36
N THR A 444 14.19 7.12 27.82
CA THR A 444 13.95 8.34 28.60
C THR A 444 12.85 8.13 29.66
N VAL A 445 11.75 7.47 29.29
CA VAL A 445 10.65 7.15 30.22
C VAL A 445 11.12 6.19 31.32
N ALA A 446 11.85 5.13 30.98
CA ALA A 446 12.40 4.18 31.95
C ALA A 446 13.38 4.83 32.93
N ALA A 447 14.24 5.73 32.43
CA ALA A 447 15.16 6.49 33.27
C ALA A 447 14.43 7.39 34.29
N ALA A 448 13.35 8.06 33.86
CA ALA A 448 12.52 8.88 34.75
C ALA A 448 11.86 8.03 35.85
N ARG A 449 11.31 6.85 35.50
CA ARG A 449 10.73 5.91 36.48
C ARG A 449 11.77 5.40 37.48
N SER A 450 12.95 5.02 36.99
CA SER A 450 14.04 4.56 37.85
C SER A 450 14.49 5.64 38.84
N LEU A 451 14.49 6.91 38.41
CA LEU A 451 14.77 8.04 39.30
C LEU A 451 13.68 8.18 40.38
N GLU A 452 12.41 8.05 40.01
CA GLU A 452 11.27 8.10 40.94
C GLU A 452 11.35 6.97 41.97
N GLU A 453 11.59 5.73 41.54
CA GLU A 453 11.78 4.57 42.42
C GLU A 453 12.96 4.78 43.40
N VAL A 454 14.10 5.29 42.92
CA VAL A 454 15.25 5.60 43.79
C VAL A 454 14.91 6.69 44.81
N ILE A 455 14.12 7.69 44.43
CA ILE A 455 13.66 8.75 45.34
C ILE A 455 12.70 8.16 46.38
N GLU A 456 11.73 7.36 45.97
CA GLU A 456 10.75 6.73 46.86
C GLU A 456 11.43 5.76 47.83
N GLN A 457 12.30 4.88 47.33
CA GLN A 457 13.06 3.96 48.16
C GLN A 457 13.93 4.69 49.18
N ARG A 458 14.57 5.81 48.80
CA ARG A 458 15.34 6.63 49.74
C ARG A 458 14.47 7.34 50.78
N ILE A 459 13.21 7.65 50.45
CA ILE A 459 12.23 8.17 51.42
C ILE A 459 11.83 7.06 52.40
N GLU A 460 11.59 5.84 51.91
CA GLU A 460 11.17 4.66 52.68
C GLU A 460 12.26 4.08 53.59
N ASP A 461 13.49 3.92 53.08
CA ASP A 461 14.68 3.45 53.83
C ASP A 461 15.10 4.41 54.96
N GLY A 462 14.41 5.56 55.03
CA GLY A 462 14.44 6.47 56.14
C GLY A 462 15.39 7.61 55.88
N LEU A 463 14.81 8.78 55.55
CA LEU A 463 15.49 10.07 55.68
C LEU A 463 16.24 10.11 57.01
N THR A 464 17.47 10.59 56.99
CA THR A 464 18.23 10.84 58.22
C THR A 464 17.47 11.82 59.11
N ALA A 465 17.71 11.79 60.43
CA ALA A 465 17.06 12.72 61.35
C ALA A 465 17.27 14.19 60.94
N HIS A 466 18.43 14.51 60.36
CA HIS A 466 18.76 15.82 59.82
C HIS A 466 17.89 16.20 58.61
N GLU A 467 17.77 15.31 57.63
CA GLU A 467 16.96 15.54 56.42
C GLU A 467 15.46 15.66 56.75
N ARG A 468 14.96 14.97 57.77
CA ARG A 468 13.57 15.12 58.24
C ARG A 468 13.30 16.50 58.82
N VAL A 469 14.25 17.02 59.62
CA VAL A 469 14.16 18.37 60.20
C VAL A 469 14.21 19.44 59.12
N GLU A 470 15.10 19.31 58.13
CA GLU A 470 15.17 20.24 56.99
C GLU A 470 13.91 20.21 56.13
N ARG A 471 13.38 19.02 55.85
CA ARG A 471 12.14 18.84 55.08
C ARG A 471 10.95 19.46 55.79
N ALA A 472 10.79 19.25 57.10
CA ALA A 472 9.73 19.88 57.89
C ALA A 472 9.87 21.42 57.94
N ALA A 473 11.09 21.94 58.08
CA ALA A 473 11.36 23.36 58.04
C ALA A 473 11.05 23.98 56.67
N LEU A 474 11.30 23.26 55.57
CA LEU A 474 10.95 23.69 54.22
C LEU A 474 9.43 23.77 54.03
N PHE A 475 8.68 22.72 54.40
CA PHE A 475 7.22 22.73 54.29
C PHE A 475 6.59 23.83 55.15
N GLY A 476 7.09 24.05 56.37
CA GLY A 476 6.63 25.16 57.22
C GLY A 476 6.93 26.55 56.64
N ARG A 477 8.03 26.73 55.89
CA ARG A 477 8.31 27.98 55.16
C ARG A 477 7.38 28.18 53.96
N LEU A 478 7.02 27.10 53.26
CA LEU A 478 6.12 27.15 52.11
C LEU A 478 4.67 27.41 52.53
N GLU A 479 4.20 26.82 53.63
CA GLU A 479 2.88 27.10 54.19
C GLU A 479 2.75 28.53 54.73
N LYS A 480 3.79 29.08 55.36
CA LYS A 480 3.79 30.49 55.81
C LYS A 480 3.84 31.52 54.68
N ARG A 481 4.21 31.11 53.47
CA ARG A 481 4.26 31.96 52.27
C ARG A 481 2.96 31.90 51.46
N ARG A 482 2.07 30.98 51.80
CA ARG A 482 0.75 30.79 51.19
C ARG A 482 -0.30 31.47 52.05
#